data_AF-A0A7X0FMG4-F1
#
_entry.id   AF-A0A7X0FMG4-F1
#
_cell.length_a   1.000
_cell.length_b   1.000
_cell.length_c   1.000
_cell.angle_alpha   90.00
_cell.angle_beta   90.00
_cell.angle_gamma   90.00
#
_symmetry.space_group_name_H-M   'P 1'
#
loop_
_entity.id
_entity.type
_entity.pdbx_description
1 polymer ?
#
loop_
_entity_poly.entity_id
_entity_poly.type
_entity_poly.pdbx_seq_one_letter_code
_entity_poly.pdbx_strand_id
1 'polypeptide(L)'
;MTAIRIYEAALCCDTGVCGVDVDEALVTITADVRRLQELGVDISRHNLANDPVAFTTDETVRGFMHTVGSKGLPLTIADGVTIAAGGYPTRELLLEVAGVGAPPPAPDGRTELGLSGAASSGCCGGSGCC
;
A
#
# COMPACT_ATOMS: atom_id res chain seq x y z
N MET A 1 1.46 -20.47 4.29
CA MET A 1 1.83 -19.05 4.15
C MET A 1 0.63 -18.29 4.68
N THR A 2 0.83 -17.43 5.68
CA THR A 2 -0.26 -16.70 6.32
C THR A 2 -0.90 -15.76 5.30
N ALA A 3 -2.21 -15.89 5.11
CA ALA A 3 -2.99 -15.09 4.18
C ALA A 3 -3.47 -13.81 4.88
N ILE A 4 -2.91 -12.66 4.50
CA ILE A 4 -3.28 -11.34 5.05
C ILE A 4 -4.27 -10.66 4.11
N ARG A 5 -5.39 -10.15 4.65
CA ARG A 5 -6.37 -9.37 3.88
C ARG A 5 -6.73 -8.10 4.61
N ILE A 6 -6.67 -6.98 3.92
CA ILE A 6 -7.03 -5.66 4.42
C ILE A 6 -8.33 -5.22 3.76
N TYR A 7 -9.33 -4.93 4.56
CA TYR A 7 -10.67 -4.52 4.17
C TYR A 7 -10.85 -3.05 4.47
N GLU A 8 -11.08 -2.24 3.45
CA GLU A 8 -11.07 -0.78 3.52
C GLU A 8 -12.47 -0.21 3.33
N ALA A 9 -12.64 1.04 3.75
CA ALA A 9 -13.87 1.78 3.49
C ALA A 9 -14.15 1.89 1.97
N ALA A 10 -15.30 2.48 1.62
CA ALA A 10 -15.59 2.81 0.24
C ALA A 10 -14.64 3.91 -0.25
N LEU A 11 -13.54 3.51 -0.88
CA LEU A 11 -12.54 4.39 -1.47
C LEU A 11 -12.90 4.65 -2.95
N CYS A 12 -12.45 5.79 -3.49
CA CYS A 12 -12.69 6.16 -4.88
C CYS A 12 -11.88 5.30 -5.88
N CYS A 13 -10.80 4.66 -5.44
CA CYS A 13 -9.99 3.69 -6.20
C CYS A 13 -9.36 2.67 -5.24
N ASP A 14 -8.73 1.62 -5.77
CA ASP A 14 -8.23 0.50 -4.94
C ASP A 14 -7.16 0.90 -3.92
N THR A 15 -6.34 1.90 -4.24
CA THR A 15 -5.32 2.43 -3.33
C THR A 15 -5.83 3.59 -2.47
N GLY A 16 -6.98 4.16 -2.81
CA GLY A 16 -7.54 5.36 -2.21
C GLY A 16 -6.71 6.64 -2.37
N VAL A 17 -5.60 6.63 -3.12
CA VAL A 17 -4.71 7.79 -3.29
C VAL A 17 -5.10 8.70 -4.48
N CYS A 18 -6.38 8.78 -4.80
CA CYS A 18 -6.88 9.64 -5.88
C CYS A 18 -7.45 10.94 -5.33
N GLY A 19 -7.08 12.07 -5.95
CA GLY A 19 -7.51 13.41 -5.53
C GLY A 19 -6.34 14.27 -5.08
N VAL A 20 -6.67 15.47 -4.60
CA VAL A 20 -5.68 16.48 -4.17
C VAL A 20 -5.36 16.40 -2.67
N ASP A 21 -6.20 15.72 -1.90
CA ASP A 21 -6.10 15.58 -0.45
C ASP A 21 -5.88 14.10 -0.11
N VAL A 22 -4.64 13.65 -0.32
CA VAL A 22 -4.25 12.25 -0.19
C VAL A 22 -3.92 11.94 1.26
N ASP A 23 -4.55 10.89 1.80
CA ASP A 23 -4.22 10.36 3.13
C ASP A 23 -2.84 9.66 3.12
N GLU A 24 -1.92 10.12 3.96
CA GLU A 24 -0.57 9.56 4.09
C GLU A 24 -0.59 8.09 4.56
N ALA A 25 -1.60 7.68 5.32
CA ALA A 25 -1.76 6.30 5.76
C ALA A 25 -2.05 5.38 4.56
N LEU A 26 -2.86 5.84 3.60
CA LEU A 26 -3.13 5.12 2.35
C LEU A 26 -1.89 5.01 1.47
N VAL A 27 -1.05 6.05 1.43
CA VAL A 27 0.25 6.01 0.72
C VAL A 27 1.17 4.96 1.34
N THR A 28 1.30 5.00 2.67
CA THR A 28 2.20 4.10 3.42
C THR A 28 1.78 2.65 3.25
N ILE A 29 0.51 2.32 3.49
CA ILE A 29 0.04 0.94 3.35
C ILE A 29 0.10 0.45 1.90
N THR A 30 -0.11 1.33 0.91
CA THR A 30 0.06 0.95 -0.51
C THR A 30 1.50 0.55 -0.79
N ALA A 31 2.48 1.29 -0.27
CA ALA A 31 3.89 0.97 -0.44
C ALA A 31 4.28 -0.32 0.31
N ASP A 32 3.82 -0.48 1.54
CA ASP A 32 4.13 -1.66 2.35
C ASP A 32 3.53 -2.94 1.76
N VAL A 33 2.26 -2.91 1.32
CA VAL A 33 1.62 -4.07 0.66
C VAL A 33 2.41 -4.49 -0.58
N ARG A 34 2.84 -3.54 -1.43
CA ARG A 34 3.66 -3.85 -2.61
C ARG A 34 4.97 -4.51 -2.22
N ARG A 35 5.68 -3.96 -1.22
CA ARG A 35 6.93 -4.52 -0.72
C ARG A 35 6.74 -5.94 -0.19
N LEU A 36 5.66 -6.20 0.55
CA LEU A 36 5.37 -7.54 1.07
C LEU A 36 5.03 -8.53 -0.06
N GLN A 37 4.30 -8.10 -1.09
CA GLN A 37 4.05 -8.92 -2.28
C GLN A 37 5.34 -9.27 -3.03
N GLU A 38 6.29 -8.34 -3.14
CA GLU A 38 7.63 -8.58 -3.70
C GLU A 38 8.44 -9.61 -2.90
N LEU A 39 8.21 -9.68 -1.58
CA LEU A 39 8.79 -10.71 -0.70
C LEU A 39 8.04 -12.05 -0.77
N GLY A 40 7.01 -12.15 -1.62
CA GLY A 40 6.21 -13.35 -1.80
C GLY A 40 5.15 -13.57 -0.71
N VAL A 41 4.81 -12.56 0.08
CA VAL A 41 3.73 -12.65 1.08
C VAL A 41 2.38 -12.66 0.38
N ASP A 42 1.49 -13.57 0.79
CA ASP A 42 0.09 -13.57 0.39
C ASP A 42 -0.68 -12.46 1.12
N ILE A 43 -0.66 -11.25 0.54
CA ILE A 43 -1.36 -10.07 1.06
C ILE A 43 -2.19 -9.39 -0.02
N SER A 44 -3.45 -9.09 0.28
CA SER A 44 -4.36 -8.35 -0.62
C SER A 44 -5.17 -7.29 0.10
N ARG A 45 -5.69 -6.34 -0.68
CA ARG A 45 -6.58 -5.26 -0.23
C ARG A 45 -7.91 -5.36 -0.96
N HIS A 46 -8.98 -5.08 -0.24
CA HIS A 46 -10.35 -5.03 -0.74
C HIS A 46 -10.98 -3.73 -0.23
N ASN A 47 -11.60 -2.94 -1.09
CA ASN A 47 -12.36 -1.76 -0.67
C ASN A 47 -13.84 -1.98 -0.93
N LEU A 48 -14.68 -1.43 -0.05
CA LEU A 48 -16.12 -1.70 -0.05
C LEU A 48 -16.83 -1.23 -1.33
N ALA A 49 -16.29 -0.23 -2.04
CA ALA A 49 -16.89 0.31 -3.26
C ALA A 49 -16.66 -0.61 -4.47
N ASN A 50 -15.46 -1.18 -4.60
CA ASN A 50 -15.07 -1.96 -5.78
C ASN A 50 -15.22 -3.48 -5.58
N ASP A 51 -15.11 -3.96 -4.34
CA ASP A 51 -15.22 -5.39 -4.02
C ASP A 51 -16.11 -5.65 -2.80
N PRO A 52 -17.43 -5.35 -2.88
CA PRO A 52 -18.36 -5.58 -1.78
C PRO A 52 -18.55 -7.07 -1.45
N VAL A 53 -18.33 -7.97 -2.40
CA VAL A 53 -18.51 -9.41 -2.21
C VAL A 53 -17.50 -9.95 -1.21
N ALA A 54 -16.24 -9.49 -1.24
CA ALA A 54 -15.20 -9.90 -0.29
C ALA A 54 -15.56 -9.64 1.19
N PHE A 55 -16.43 -8.67 1.47
CA PHE A 55 -16.91 -8.37 2.84
C PHE A 55 -17.97 -9.35 3.35
N THR A 56 -18.45 -10.24 2.47
CA THR A 56 -19.54 -11.18 2.77
C THR A 56 -19.13 -12.64 2.69
N THR A 57 -17.87 -12.92 2.32
CA THR A 57 -17.35 -14.28 2.12
C THR A 57 -16.70 -14.83 3.39
N ASP A 58 -15.90 -14.03 4.09
CA ASP A 58 -15.22 -14.42 5.32
C ASP A 58 -16.11 -14.18 6.56
N GLU A 59 -16.22 -15.17 7.44
CA GLU A 59 -17.09 -15.11 8.62
C GLU A 59 -16.67 -14.02 9.62
N THR A 60 -15.36 -13.83 9.82
CA THR A 60 -14.82 -12.81 10.72
C THR A 60 -15.14 -11.41 10.20
N VAL A 61 -14.96 -11.20 8.89
CA VAL A 61 -15.28 -9.92 8.25
C VAL A 61 -16.77 -9.63 8.30
N ARG A 62 -17.62 -10.62 8.00
CA ARG A 62 -19.08 -10.48 8.13
C ARG A 62 -19.50 -10.13 9.56
N GLY A 63 -18.95 -10.83 10.55
CA GLY A 63 -19.22 -10.58 11.96
C GLY A 63 -18.83 -9.17 12.38
N PHE A 64 -17.66 -8.70 11.93
CA PHE A 64 -17.20 -7.33 12.12
C PHE A 64 -18.16 -6.31 11.48
N MET A 65 -18.53 -6.53 10.21
CA MET A 65 -19.45 -5.63 9.49
C MET A 65 -20.84 -5.58 10.14
N HIS A 66 -21.33 -6.69 10.69
CA HIS A 66 -22.62 -6.73 11.40
C HIS A 66 -22.57 -6.00 12.75
N THR A 67 -21.46 -6.10 13.47
CA THR A 67 -21.35 -5.63 14.87
C THR A 67 -20.83 -4.19 14.96
N VAL A 68 -19.78 -3.88 14.19
CA VAL A 68 -19.08 -2.59 14.20
C VAL A 68 -19.53 -1.71 13.04
N GLY A 69 -19.82 -2.32 11.89
CA GLY A 69 -20.21 -1.61 10.67
C GLY A 69 -19.03 -0.98 9.92
N SER A 70 -19.33 -0.40 8.76
CA SER A 70 -18.33 0.16 7.84
C SER A 70 -17.52 1.33 8.41
N LYS A 71 -18.00 2.00 9.48
CA LYS A 71 -17.28 3.07 10.17
C LYS A 71 -16.06 2.58 10.96
N GLY A 72 -15.97 1.28 11.24
CA GLY A 72 -14.82 0.68 11.92
C GLY A 72 -13.69 0.26 10.98
N LEU A 73 -13.87 0.41 9.66
CA LEU A 73 -12.84 0.10 8.68
C LEU A 73 -11.69 1.14 8.74
N PRO A 74 -10.44 0.78 8.38
CA PRO A 74 -10.04 -0.51 7.81
C PRO A 74 -9.96 -1.64 8.83
N LEU A 75 -10.23 -2.87 8.39
CA LEU A 75 -10.06 -4.11 9.15
C LEU A 75 -8.96 -4.95 8.49
N THR A 76 -7.99 -5.43 9.25
CA THR A 76 -6.98 -6.39 8.76
C THR A 76 -7.14 -7.73 9.44
N ILE A 77 -7.20 -8.80 8.64
CA ILE A 77 -7.20 -10.18 9.11
C ILE A 77 -5.98 -10.94 8.59
N ALA A 78 -5.55 -11.95 9.35
CA ALA A 78 -4.55 -12.93 8.97
C ALA A 78 -5.10 -14.33 9.25
N ASP A 79 -5.20 -15.17 8.22
CA ASP A 79 -5.81 -16.53 8.31
C ASP A 79 -7.17 -16.53 9.05
N GLY A 80 -8.02 -15.54 8.75
CA GLY A 80 -9.35 -15.39 9.35
C GLY A 80 -9.36 -14.74 10.74
N VAL A 81 -8.21 -14.40 11.33
CA VAL A 81 -8.11 -13.76 12.65
C VAL A 81 -7.87 -12.26 12.50
N THR A 82 -8.64 -11.44 13.21
CA THR A 82 -8.42 -9.98 13.24
C THR A 82 -7.09 -9.62 13.91
N ILE A 83 -6.26 -8.83 13.21
CA ILE A 83 -4.99 -8.33 13.73
C ILE A 83 -4.96 -6.80 13.90
N ALA A 84 -5.81 -6.06 13.19
CA ALA A 84 -5.97 -4.61 13.33
C ALA A 84 -7.37 -4.15 12.89
N ALA A 85 -7.91 -3.11 13.52
CA ALA A 85 -9.18 -2.49 13.14
C ALA A 85 -9.16 -0.98 13.41
N GLY A 86 -9.84 -0.20 12.58
CA GLY A 86 -9.91 1.27 12.67
C GLY A 86 -8.63 2.00 12.22
N GLY A 87 -7.62 1.27 11.78
CA GLY A 87 -6.35 1.81 11.32
C GLY A 87 -5.50 0.73 10.64
N TYR A 88 -4.54 1.17 9.83
CA TYR A 88 -3.64 0.26 9.14
C TYR A 88 -2.57 -0.29 10.10
N PRO A 89 -2.23 -1.60 9.99
CA PRO A 89 -1.14 -2.18 10.78
C PRO A 89 0.20 -1.61 10.32
N THR A 90 1.18 -1.62 11.22
CA THR A 90 2.55 -1.26 10.85
C THR A 90 3.18 -2.35 9.97
N ARG A 91 4.17 -1.97 9.16
CA ARG A 91 4.94 -2.94 8.37
C ARG A 91 5.57 -4.02 9.25
N GLU A 92 6.05 -3.65 10.42
CA GLU A 92 6.68 -4.57 11.37
C GLU A 92 5.69 -5.66 11.79
N LEU A 93 4.45 -5.29 12.12
CA LEU A 93 3.39 -6.24 12.44
C LEU A 93 3.05 -7.14 11.25
N LEU A 94 2.95 -6.57 10.04
CA LEU A 94 2.66 -7.35 8.83
C LEU A 94 3.76 -8.38 8.53
N LEU A 95 5.03 -8.02 8.71
CA LEU A 95 6.18 -8.91 8.51
C LEU A 95 6.22 -10.03 9.56
N GLU A 96 5.97 -9.67 10.83
CA GLU A 96 5.89 -10.63 11.94
C GLU A 96 4.81 -11.68 11.68
N VAL A 97 3.59 -11.23 11.35
CA VAL A 97 2.45 -12.12 11.05
C VAL A 97 2.68 -12.96 9.79
N ALA A 98 3.35 -12.40 8.78
CA ALA A 98 3.73 -13.12 7.57
C ALA A 98 4.85 -14.15 7.81
N GLY A 99 5.52 -14.13 8.97
CA GLY A 99 6.66 -14.99 9.26
C GLY A 99 7.90 -14.65 8.42
N VAL A 100 7.97 -13.44 7.86
CA VAL A 100 9.11 -12.97 7.08
C VAL A 100 10.01 -12.17 8.01
N GLY A 101 11.22 -12.69 8.28
CA GLY A 101 12.23 -11.95 9.03
C GLY A 101 12.47 -10.58 8.41
N ALA A 102 12.69 -9.55 9.23
CA ALA A 102 12.79 -8.16 8.77
C ALA A 102 13.70 -8.06 7.52
N PRO A 103 13.16 -7.66 6.36
CA PRO A 103 13.95 -7.54 5.15
C PRO A 103 15.02 -6.47 5.38
N PRO A 104 16.21 -6.62 4.78
CA PRO A 104 17.23 -5.57 4.86
C PRO A 104 16.60 -4.23 4.42
N PRO A 105 16.99 -3.11 5.06
CA PRO A 105 16.47 -1.80 4.70
C PRO A 105 16.59 -1.62 3.19
N ALA A 106 15.56 -1.04 2.57
CA ALA A 106 15.63 -0.68 1.16
C ALA A 106 16.93 0.11 0.96
N PRO A 107 17.70 -0.14 -0.12
CA PRO A 107 18.81 0.75 -0.42
C PRO A 107 18.23 2.17 -0.50
N ASP A 108 18.88 3.13 0.17
CA ASP A 108 18.64 4.57 0.01
C ASP A 108 18.99 4.98 -1.42
N GLY A 109 18.24 4.45 -2.37
CA GLY A 109 18.42 4.58 -3.79
C GLY A 109 17.81 5.88 -4.25
N ARG A 110 18.32 7.00 -3.73
CA ARG A 110 18.57 8.11 -4.65
C ARG A 110 19.67 7.64 -5.58
N THR A 111 19.29 6.85 -6.59
CA THR A 111 20.12 6.76 -7.78
C THR A 111 20.08 8.16 -8.36
N GLU A 112 21.07 8.98 -8.00
CA GLU A 112 21.42 10.17 -8.76
C GLU A 112 21.58 9.67 -10.19
N LEU A 113 20.54 9.85 -11.02
CA LEU A 113 20.70 9.78 -12.47
C LEU A 113 21.82 10.75 -12.74
N GLY A 114 23.01 10.24 -13.08
CA GLY A 114 24.26 10.98 -13.17
C GLY A 114 24.19 12.11 -14.19
N LEU A 115 23.48 13.17 -13.86
CA LEU A 115 23.44 14.48 -14.49
C LEU A 115 24.33 15.46 -13.72
N SER A 116 25.26 14.94 -12.92
CA SER A 116 26.39 15.71 -12.42
C SER A 116 27.42 15.91 -13.56
N GLY A 117 27.13 16.91 -14.39
CA GLY A 117 28.10 17.80 -15.02
C GLY A 117 29.27 17.17 -15.79
N ALA A 118 29.04 16.78 -17.04
CA ALA A 118 30.06 16.93 -18.07
C ALA A 118 29.96 18.36 -18.62
N ALA A 119 31.02 19.14 -18.46
CA ALA A 119 31.18 20.39 -19.18
C ALA A 119 31.19 20.13 -20.70
N SER A 120 30.66 21.13 -21.42
CA SER A 120 30.71 21.36 -22.88
C SER A 120 29.89 20.44 -23.81
N SER A 121 28.64 20.81 -24.02
CA SER A 121 28.18 21.14 -25.37
C SER A 121 27.17 22.28 -25.27
N GLY A 122 27.62 23.48 -25.63
CA GLY A 122 26.77 24.66 -25.64
C GLY A 122 25.59 24.49 -26.60
N CYS A 123 24.39 24.69 -26.10
CA CYS A 123 23.20 25.00 -26.89
C CYS A 123 22.75 26.45 -26.65
N CYS A 124 23.72 27.36 -26.53
CA CYS A 124 23.46 28.79 -26.72
C CYS A 124 23.57 29.07 -28.21
N GLY A 125 22.41 29.09 -28.88
CA GLY A 125 22.29 29.47 -30.28
C GLY A 125 22.89 30.84 -30.54
N GLY A 126 24.06 30.85 -31.16
CA GLY A 126 24.65 32.03 -31.76
C GLY A 126 24.04 32.27 -33.13
N SER A 127 23.41 33.43 -33.30
CA SER A 127 23.48 34.32 -34.47
C SER A 127 23.97 33.71 -35.80
N GLY A 128 23.11 33.70 -36.82
CA GLY A 128 23.55 33.96 -38.21
C GLY A 128 22.94 33.08 -39.31
N CYS A 129 22.03 33.70 -40.08
CA CYS A 129 21.77 33.60 -41.53
C CYS A 129 22.20 32.35 -42.33
N CYS A 130 21.22 31.66 -42.93
CA CYS A 130 20.91 31.57 -44.38
C CYS A 130 19.93 30.42 -44.63
#